data_AF-A0A816DDS7-F1
#
_entry.id   AF-A0A816DDS7-F1
#
_cell.length_a   1.000
_cell.length_b   1.000
_cell.length_c   1.000
_cell.angle_alpha   90.00
_cell.angle_beta   90.00
_cell.angle_gamma   90.00
#
_symmetry.space_group_name_H-M   'P 1'
#
loop_
_entity.id
_entity.type
_entity.pdbx_description
1 polymer ?
#
loop_
_entity_poly.entity_id
_entity_poly.type
_entity_poly.pdbx_seq_one_letter_code
_entity_poly.pdbx_strand_id
1 'polypeptide(L)'
;YTNDEWLHPFGSPKNWYRAYHGTKNAKAEDFSTPDFRVDPKTVCLDAAFSIFRKGFQVARTAAYGPGVYCSPNPLFIDNTFAGIAQINTELGKKSYKVMLHVAVNPEGVCFTTDDNIWVVEKPENIRTYGLLMKEVLT
;
A
#
# COMPACT_ATOMS: atom_id res chain seq x y z
N TYR A 1 10.11 -23.98 -2.23
CA TYR A 1 8.96 -23.07 -2.16
C TYR A 1 8.20 -23.41 -0.89
N THR A 2 8.35 -22.56 0.12
CA THR A 2 7.73 -22.68 1.45
C THR A 2 6.34 -22.04 1.44
N ASN A 3 5.44 -22.58 2.27
CA ASN A 3 4.03 -22.22 2.45
C ASN A 3 3.60 -20.83 1.91
N ASP A 4 2.94 -20.82 0.75
CA ASP A 4 2.35 -19.67 0.06
C ASP A 4 0.82 -19.60 0.25
N GLU A 5 0.25 -20.26 1.26
CA GLU A 5 -1.19 -20.23 1.59
C GLU A 5 -1.77 -18.80 1.69
N TRP A 6 -0.93 -17.81 2.03
CA TRP A 6 -1.32 -16.40 2.04
C TRP A 6 -1.69 -15.84 0.65
N LEU A 7 -1.17 -16.43 -0.44
CA LEU A 7 -1.42 -16.07 -1.84
C LEU A 7 -2.53 -16.90 -2.50
N HIS A 8 -3.00 -17.97 -1.86
CA HIS A 8 -4.11 -18.82 -2.35
C HIS A 8 -5.41 -18.44 -1.64
N PRO A 9 -6.11 -17.36 -2.04
CA PRO A 9 -7.46 -17.14 -1.55
C PRO A 9 -8.36 -18.22 -2.14
N PHE A 10 -9.51 -18.45 -1.52
CA PHE A 10 -10.55 -19.41 -1.93
C PHE A 10 -10.28 -20.87 -1.48
N GLY A 11 -10.44 -21.16 -0.18
CA GLY A 11 -10.58 -22.54 0.29
C GLY A 11 -10.20 -22.86 1.73
N SER A 12 -9.56 -21.93 2.47
CA SER A 12 -9.05 -22.19 3.82
C SER A 12 -9.40 -21.09 4.83
N PRO A 13 -9.70 -21.43 6.10
CA PRO A 13 -9.88 -20.47 7.18
C PRO A 13 -8.59 -19.71 7.56
N LYS A 14 -7.42 -20.12 7.05
CA LYS A 14 -6.13 -19.43 7.25
C LYS A 14 -5.85 -18.35 6.19
N ASN A 15 -6.81 -18.07 5.32
CA ASN A 15 -6.63 -17.13 4.23
C ASN A 15 -6.50 -15.70 4.75
N TRP A 16 -5.48 -14.99 4.26
CA TRP A 16 -5.28 -13.59 4.58
C TRP A 16 -6.30 -12.71 3.84
N TYR A 17 -6.89 -11.74 4.55
CA TYR A 17 -7.86 -10.80 3.99
C TYR A 17 -7.25 -9.99 2.85
N ARG A 18 -8.09 -9.54 1.90
CA ARG A 18 -7.68 -8.68 0.79
C ARG A 18 -8.06 -7.25 1.07
N ALA A 19 -7.11 -6.35 0.91
CA ALA A 19 -7.26 -4.94 1.14
C ALA A 19 -6.35 -4.13 0.20
N TYR A 20 -6.38 -2.82 0.37
CA TYR A 20 -5.70 -1.83 -0.45
C TYR A 20 -4.93 -0.86 0.45
N HIS A 21 -3.73 -0.47 0.02
CA HIS A 21 -2.89 0.49 0.72
C HIS A 21 -2.44 1.60 -0.23
N GLY A 22 -2.66 2.85 0.16
CA GLY A 22 -2.24 4.03 -0.59
C GLY A 22 -0.98 4.67 -0.02
N THR A 23 -0.10 5.18 -0.88
CA THR A 23 1.19 5.78 -0.49
C THR A 23 1.24 7.30 -0.63
N LYS A 24 0.10 7.97 -0.88
CA LYS A 24 0.01 9.43 -1.10
C LYS A 24 0.67 10.27 0.00
N ASN A 25 0.57 9.83 1.25
CA ASN A 25 1.07 10.58 2.41
C ASN A 25 2.51 10.21 2.80
N ALA A 26 3.16 9.29 2.06
CA ALA A 26 4.55 8.98 2.27
C ALA A 26 5.41 10.17 1.85
N LYS A 27 6.41 10.53 2.67
CA LYS A 27 7.37 11.58 2.34
C LYS A 27 8.73 10.95 2.01
N ALA A 28 9.50 11.61 1.16
CA ALA A 28 10.83 11.14 0.76
C ALA A 28 11.71 10.79 1.97
N GLU A 29 11.66 11.59 3.04
CA GLU A 29 12.41 11.36 4.30
C GLU A 29 12.11 10.01 4.97
N ASP A 30 10.95 9.40 4.70
CA ASP A 30 10.54 8.12 5.30
C ASP A 30 11.30 6.92 4.69
N PHE A 31 11.86 7.08 3.49
CA PHE A 31 12.47 5.97 2.75
C PHE A 31 13.72 6.32 1.94
N SER A 32 14.12 7.60 1.90
CA SER A 32 15.36 8.04 1.26
C SER A 32 16.56 7.36 1.91
N THR A 33 17.49 6.91 1.08
CA THR A 33 18.82 6.43 1.51
C THR A 33 19.87 7.14 0.67
N PRO A 34 21.15 7.17 1.09
CA PRO A 34 22.23 7.72 0.25
C PRO A 34 22.24 7.15 -1.18
N ASP A 35 21.89 5.87 -1.34
CA ASP A 35 21.86 5.17 -2.63
C ASP A 35 20.50 5.22 -3.36
N PHE A 36 19.50 5.92 -2.80
CA PHE A 36 18.15 5.99 -3.38
C PHE A 36 17.62 7.41 -3.37
N ARG A 37 17.77 8.08 -4.53
CA ARG A 37 17.26 9.42 -4.75
C ARG A 37 15.79 9.36 -5.17
N VAL A 38 14.93 9.93 -4.34
CA VAL A 38 13.49 10.03 -4.58
C VAL A 38 13.20 11.09 -5.64
N ASP A 39 12.34 10.79 -6.62
CA ASP A 39 11.83 11.78 -7.56
C ASP A 39 10.50 12.34 -7.01
N PRO A 40 10.40 13.67 -6.80
CA PRO A 40 9.16 14.32 -6.37
C PRO A 40 7.92 13.97 -7.21
N LYS A 41 8.09 13.57 -8.47
CA LYS A 41 7.01 13.20 -9.40
C LYS A 41 6.54 11.74 -9.25
N THR A 42 7.31 10.92 -8.55
CA THR A 42 7.04 9.49 -8.36
C THR A 42 7.17 9.03 -6.91
N VAL A 43 7.12 9.96 -5.94
CA VAL A 43 7.23 9.67 -4.49
C VAL A 43 6.35 8.51 -4.05
N CYS A 44 5.11 8.41 -4.57
CA CYS A 44 4.21 7.32 -4.23
C CYS A 44 4.68 5.94 -4.74
N LEU A 45 5.32 5.89 -5.92
CA LEU A 45 5.95 4.69 -6.46
C LEU A 45 7.26 4.36 -5.72
N ASP A 46 8.04 5.38 -5.38
CA ASP A 46 9.26 5.20 -4.59
C ASP A 46 8.96 4.65 -3.19
N ALA A 47 7.86 5.10 -2.57
CA ALA A 47 7.34 4.54 -1.34
C ALA A 47 6.88 3.09 -1.50
N ALA A 48 6.16 2.77 -2.59
CA ALA A 48 5.77 1.39 -2.91
C ALA A 48 7.00 0.48 -3.12
N PHE A 49 8.05 1.00 -3.77
CA PHE A 49 9.31 0.29 -3.94
C PHE A 49 10.06 0.09 -2.61
N SER A 50 10.03 1.08 -1.72
CA SER A 50 10.57 0.93 -0.36
C SER A 50 9.86 -0.19 0.40
N ILE A 51 8.52 -0.27 0.32
CA ILE A 51 7.73 -1.36 0.92
C ILE A 51 8.14 -2.71 0.34
N PHE A 52 8.32 -2.80 -0.99
CA PHE A 52 8.81 -4.03 -1.63
C PHE A 52 10.20 -4.45 -1.09
N ARG A 53 11.12 -3.50 -0.91
CA ARG A 53 12.49 -3.79 -0.46
C ARG A 53 12.63 -4.09 1.03
N LYS A 54 11.88 -3.37 1.87
CA LYS A 54 12.10 -3.30 3.33
C LYS A 54 10.90 -3.78 4.15
N GLY A 55 9.78 -4.07 3.51
CA GLY A 55 8.51 -4.30 4.17
C GLY A 55 7.80 -2.99 4.55
N PHE A 56 6.61 -3.13 5.12
CA PHE A 56 5.83 -1.99 5.61
C PHE A 56 6.49 -1.36 6.84
N GLN A 57 6.17 -0.08 7.06
CA GLN A 57 6.54 0.66 8.26
C GLN A 57 5.27 1.19 8.94
N VAL A 58 5.35 1.36 10.26
CA VAL A 58 4.27 1.96 11.05
C VAL A 58 4.05 3.41 10.62
N ALA A 59 2.78 3.80 10.47
CA ALA A 59 2.42 5.16 10.08
C ALA A 59 2.91 6.19 11.11
N ARG A 60 3.45 7.31 10.63
CA ARG A 60 3.90 8.43 11.49
C ARG A 60 2.76 9.12 12.23
N THR A 61 1.60 9.20 11.58
CA THR A 61 0.38 9.79 12.12
C THR A 61 -0.67 8.72 12.19
N ALA A 62 -1.23 8.51 13.37
CA ALA A 62 -2.06 7.37 13.72
C ALA A 62 -3.37 7.84 14.37
N ALA A 63 -4.42 8.00 13.56
CA ALA A 63 -5.74 8.40 14.07
C ALA A 63 -6.46 7.27 14.83
N TYR A 64 -6.15 6.01 14.50
CA TYR A 64 -6.80 4.81 15.04
C TYR A 64 -5.80 3.86 15.71
N GLY A 65 -4.69 4.40 16.20
CA GLY A 65 -3.60 3.65 16.83
C GLY A 65 -2.42 3.36 15.89
N PRO A 66 -1.25 3.00 16.45
CA PRO A 66 -0.05 2.74 15.67
C PRO A 66 -0.25 1.50 14.78
N GLY A 67 0.15 1.62 13.51
CA GLY A 67 0.20 0.47 12.60
C GLY A 67 0.27 0.88 11.14
N VAL A 68 0.10 -0.12 10.27
CA VAL A 68 -0.04 0.04 8.83
C VAL A 68 -1.52 0.14 8.50
N TYR A 69 -1.91 1.23 7.84
CA TYR A 69 -3.31 1.51 7.52
C TYR A 69 -3.65 0.95 6.15
N CYS A 70 -4.73 0.19 6.05
CA CYS A 70 -5.24 -0.31 4.77
C CYS A 70 -6.78 -0.26 4.77
N SER A 71 -7.38 -0.56 3.63
CA SER A 71 -8.83 -0.54 3.47
C SER A 71 -9.32 -1.77 2.69
N PRO A 72 -10.43 -2.40 3.07
CA PRO A 72 -11.09 -3.38 2.20
C PRO A 72 -11.76 -2.71 0.99
N ASN A 73 -11.98 -1.39 1.02
CA ASN A 73 -12.68 -0.64 0.01
C ASN A 73 -11.69 0.10 -0.93
N PRO A 74 -11.49 -0.36 -2.17
CA PRO A 74 -10.58 0.29 -3.10
C PRO A 74 -11.00 1.71 -3.47
N LEU A 75 -12.31 2.02 -3.46
CA LEU A 75 -12.81 3.36 -3.79
C LEU A 75 -12.44 4.36 -2.69
N PHE A 76 -12.43 3.93 -1.43
CA PHE A 76 -11.96 4.77 -0.34
C PHE A 76 -10.50 5.16 -0.55
N ILE A 77 -9.62 4.19 -0.84
CA ILE A 77 -8.21 4.47 -1.14
C ILE A 77 -8.05 5.35 -2.37
N ASP A 78 -8.75 5.07 -3.47
CA ASP A 78 -8.70 5.87 -4.71
C ASP A 78 -8.97 7.36 -4.45
N ASN A 79 -9.94 7.66 -3.58
CA ASN A 79 -10.39 9.01 -3.30
C ASN A 79 -9.52 9.75 -2.26
N THR A 80 -8.83 9.02 -1.37
CA THR A 80 -8.19 9.61 -0.19
C THR A 80 -6.66 9.47 -0.19
N PHE A 81 -6.15 8.24 -0.42
CA PHE A 81 -4.77 7.84 -0.15
C PHE A 81 -4.00 7.32 -1.37
N ALA A 82 -4.64 7.14 -2.53
CA ALA A 82 -3.94 6.81 -3.77
C ALA A 82 -3.02 7.96 -4.18
N GLY A 83 -1.74 7.65 -4.38
CA GLY A 83 -0.76 8.64 -4.83
C GLY A 83 -0.81 8.81 -6.35
N ILE A 84 -0.47 9.99 -6.85
CA ILE A 84 -0.35 10.23 -8.30
C ILE A 84 1.13 10.19 -8.68
N ALA A 85 1.47 9.36 -9.66
CA ALA A 85 2.79 9.31 -10.26
C ALA A 85 2.73 9.81 -11.71
N GLN A 86 3.68 10.66 -12.09
CA GLN A 86 3.87 11.07 -13.47
C GLN A 86 4.93 10.19 -14.13
N ILE A 87 4.53 9.45 -15.16
CA ILE A 87 5.35 8.47 -15.86
C ILE A 87 5.60 8.94 -17.29
N ASN A 88 6.85 8.90 -17.74
CA ASN A 88 7.19 9.11 -19.14
C ASN A 88 6.90 7.81 -19.90
N THR A 89 6.01 7.88 -20.89
CA THR A 89 5.73 6.78 -21.82
C THR A 89 6.25 7.15 -23.22
N GLU A 90 6.28 6.19 -24.13
CA GLU A 90 6.61 6.45 -25.55
C GLU A 90 5.65 7.45 -26.20
N LEU A 91 4.42 7.54 -25.69
CA LEU A 91 3.38 8.47 -26.15
C LEU A 91 3.36 9.79 -25.36
N GLY A 92 4.41 10.05 -24.58
CA GLY A 92 4.54 11.24 -23.74
C GLY A 92 4.22 10.99 -22.27
N LYS A 93 4.12 12.08 -21.52
CA LYS A 93 3.92 12.06 -20.07
C LYS A 93 2.47 11.75 -19.73
N LYS A 94 2.25 10.75 -18.86
CA LYS A 94 0.94 10.39 -18.33
C LYS A 94 0.96 10.39 -16.80
N SER A 95 -0.19 10.61 -16.20
CA SER A 95 -0.38 10.58 -14.75
C SER A 95 -1.21 9.36 -14.36
N TYR A 96 -0.78 8.65 -13.33
CA TYR A 96 -1.47 7.46 -12.83
C TYR A 96 -1.73 7.58 -11.35
N LYS A 97 -2.96 7.28 -10.90
CA LYS A 97 -3.22 6.93 -9.50
C LYS A 97 -2.66 5.54 -9.24
N VAL A 98 -2.03 5.38 -8.07
CA VAL A 98 -1.35 4.16 -7.67
C VAL A 98 -1.78 3.76 -6.26
N MET A 99 -2.09 2.47 -6.09
CA MET A 99 -2.29 1.83 -4.79
C MET A 99 -1.76 0.38 -4.82
N LEU A 100 -1.44 -0.15 -3.66
CA LEU A 100 -0.97 -1.53 -3.48
C LEU A 100 -2.16 -2.45 -3.17
N HIS A 101 -2.19 -3.61 -3.80
CA HIS A 101 -2.97 -4.74 -3.32
C HIS A 101 -2.23 -5.43 -2.18
N VAL A 102 -2.91 -5.61 -1.05
CA VAL A 102 -2.32 -6.17 0.17
C VAL A 102 -3.12 -7.35 0.71
N ALA A 103 -2.40 -8.33 1.23
CA ALA A 103 -2.91 -9.45 2.00
C ALA A 103 -2.67 -9.15 3.49
N VAL A 104 -3.68 -9.37 4.33
CA VAL A 104 -3.64 -9.07 5.77
C VAL A 104 -3.92 -10.32 6.60
N ASN A 105 -3.03 -10.64 7.55
CA ASN A 105 -3.21 -11.74 8.47
C ASN A 105 -4.45 -11.51 9.36
N PRO A 106 -5.43 -12.44 9.41
CA PRO A 106 -6.63 -12.29 10.24
C PRO A 106 -6.34 -12.12 11.73
N GLU A 107 -5.24 -12.69 12.24
CA GLU A 107 -4.83 -12.57 13.65
C GLU A 107 -4.11 -11.25 13.95
N GLY A 108 -3.70 -10.51 12.92
CA GLY A 108 -2.87 -9.31 13.04
C GLY A 108 -3.58 -8.00 12.72
N VAL A 109 -4.88 -8.03 12.46
CA VAL A 109 -5.67 -6.87 12.01
C VAL A 109 -6.58 -6.37 13.12
N CYS A 110 -6.61 -5.05 13.28
CA CYS A 110 -7.58 -4.33 14.09
C CYS A 110 -8.60 -3.65 13.17
N PHE A 111 -9.87 -3.96 13.39
CA PHE A 111 -10.98 -3.29 12.73
C PHE A 111 -11.31 -2.02 13.50
N THR A 112 -11.25 -0.87 12.82
CA THR A 112 -11.53 0.42 13.47
C THR A 112 -13.03 0.70 13.51
N THR A 113 -13.41 1.83 14.11
CA THR A 113 -14.81 2.31 14.07
C THR A 113 -15.22 2.85 12.69
N ASP A 114 -14.28 3.06 11.78
CA ASP A 114 -14.55 3.35 10.37
C ASP A 114 -14.37 2.05 9.57
N ASP A 115 -15.45 1.52 8.99
CA ASP A 115 -15.44 0.27 8.23
C ASP A 115 -14.53 0.32 6.99
N ASN A 116 -14.10 1.53 6.57
CA ASN A 116 -13.12 1.69 5.49
C ASN A 116 -11.67 1.60 5.96
N ILE A 117 -11.39 1.58 7.26
CA ILE A 117 -10.03 1.63 7.79
C ILE A 117 -9.75 0.41 8.66
N TRP A 118 -8.73 -0.35 8.26
CA TRP A 118 -8.10 -1.39 9.05
C TRP A 118 -6.71 -0.96 9.46
N VAL A 119 -6.29 -1.35 10.67
CA VAL A 119 -4.95 -1.10 11.19
C VAL A 119 -4.26 -2.43 11.45
N VAL A 120 -3.10 -2.63 10.82
CA VAL A 120 -2.24 -3.79 11.06
C VAL A 120 -1.09 -3.32 11.93
N GLU A 121 -1.13 -3.65 13.22
CA GLU A 121 -0.18 -3.13 14.22
C GLU A 121 1.26 -3.55 13.91
N LYS A 122 1.43 -4.81 13.49
CA LYS A 122 2.74 -5.42 13.21
C LYS A 122 2.98 -5.54 11.70
N PRO A 123 3.98 -4.86 11.12
CA PRO A 123 4.22 -4.87 9.67
C PRO A 123 4.36 -6.25 9.02
N GLU A 124 4.79 -7.28 9.76
CA GLU A 124 4.89 -8.66 9.27
C GLU A 124 3.53 -9.32 8.96
N ASN A 125 2.44 -8.77 9.49
CA ASN A 125 1.07 -9.25 9.28
C ASN A 125 0.39 -8.67 8.05
N ILE A 126 1.13 -7.94 7.20
CA ILE A 126 0.63 -7.39 5.95
C ILE A 126 1.67 -7.55 4.83
N ARG A 127 1.22 -7.96 3.65
CA ARG A 127 2.10 -8.23 2.49
C ARG A 127 1.52 -7.62 1.23
N THR A 128 2.36 -6.99 0.42
CA THR A 128 1.98 -6.58 -0.94
C THR A 128 1.98 -7.79 -1.87
N TYR A 129 1.04 -7.86 -2.80
CA TYR A 129 1.03 -8.88 -3.86
C TYR A 129 0.69 -8.32 -5.25
N GLY A 130 0.40 -7.02 -5.34
CA GLY A 130 0.10 -6.38 -6.60
C GLY A 130 0.14 -4.87 -6.50
N LEU A 131 0.23 -4.24 -7.67
CA LEU A 131 0.14 -2.80 -7.86
C LEU A 131 -1.06 -2.54 -8.75
N LEU A 132 -1.97 -1.68 -8.29
CA LEU A 132 -3.10 -1.20 -9.09
C LEU A 132 -2.76 0.21 -9.59
N MET A 133 -2.84 0.39 -10.90
CA MET A 133 -2.60 1.66 -11.57
C MET A 133 -3.79 2.05 -12.43
N LYS A 134 -4.23 3.29 -12.31
CA LYS A 134 -5.32 3.87 -13.10
C LYS A 134 -4.87 5.17 -13.72
N GLU A 135 -4.94 5.28 -15.05
CA GLU A 135 -4.63 6.52 -15.76
C GLU A 135 -5.60 7.64 -15.31
N VAL A 136 -5.04 8.81 -15.02
CA VAL A 136 -5.81 10.02 -14.72
C VAL A 136 -6.08 10.70 -16.04
N LEU A 137 -7.32 10.61 -16.51
CA LEU A 137 -7.76 11.35 -17.69
C LEU A 137 -7.82 12.83 -17.34
N THR A 138 -7.03 13.63 -18.05
CA THR A 138 -7.04 15.10 -18.01
C THR A 138 -7.89 15.65 -19.13
#